data_AF-A0A3D5JDL6-F1
#
_entry.id   AF-A0A3D5JDL6-F1
#
_cell.length_a   1.000
_cell.length_b   1.000
_cell.length_c   1.000
_cell.angle_alpha   90.00
_cell.angle_beta   90.00
_cell.angle_gamma   90.00
#
_symmetry.space_group_name_H-M   'P 1'
#
loop_
_entity.id
_entity.type
_entity.pdbx_description
1 polymer ?
#
loop_
_entity_poly.entity_id
_entity_poly.type
_entity_poly.pdbx_seq_one_letter_code
_entity_poly.pdbx_strand_id
1 'polypeptide(L)' 'MQLATMPLDRVPVVSLDLETTGLRARSDRIIQIGAISGGDELARFDVLVNPGVAIPAASTRIHGIDDA' A
#
# COMPACT_ATOMS: atom_id res chain seq x y z
N MET A 1 18.88 10.08 -15.54
CA MET A 1 17.71 10.97 -15.61
C MET A 1 17.41 11.42 -14.18
N GLN A 2 17.67 12.68 -13.85
CA GLN A 2 17.61 13.16 -12.46
C GLN A 2 16.17 13.55 -12.14
N LEU A 3 15.48 12.74 -11.31
CA LEU A 3 14.09 12.96 -10.91
C LEU A 3 13.84 14.39 -10.38
N ALA A 4 14.85 14.98 -9.74
CA ALA A 4 14.76 16.29 -9.10
C ALA A 4 14.55 17.48 -10.07
N THR A 5 14.81 17.34 -11.37
CA THR A 5 14.67 18.44 -12.35
C THR A 5 13.62 18.17 -13.44
N MET A 6 12.86 17.08 -13.31
CA MET A 6 11.85 16.70 -14.28
C MET A 6 10.58 17.55 -14.12
N PRO A 7 9.93 18.00 -15.21
CA PRO A 7 8.60 18.58 -15.16
C PRO A 7 7.62 17.64 -14.44
N LEU A 8 6.78 18.18 -13.55
CA LEU A 8 5.93 17.37 -12.66
C LEU A 8 4.98 16.43 -13.44
N ASP A 9 4.50 16.87 -14.61
CA ASP A 9 3.65 16.09 -15.51
C ASP A 9 4.36 14.91 -16.18
N ARG A 10 5.69 14.85 -16.10
CA ARG A 10 6.51 13.75 -16.64
C ARG A 10 7.09 12.84 -15.56
N VAL A 11 6.91 13.18 -14.29
CA VAL A 11 7.40 12.36 -13.18
C VAL A 11 6.62 11.04 -13.16
N PRO A 12 7.29 9.88 -13.24
CA PRO A 12 6.62 8.60 -13.05
C PRO A 12 6.06 8.54 -11.62
N VAL A 13 4.75 8.34 -11.51
CA VAL A 13 4.06 8.26 -10.22
C VAL A 13 3.38 6.91 -10.04
N VAL A 14 3.17 6.53 -8.80
CA VAL A 14 2.39 5.35 -8.40
C VAL A 14 1.45 5.80 -7.30
N SER A 15 0.16 5.49 -7.45
CA SER A 15 -0.79 5.56 -6.33
C SER A 15 -0.59 4.31 -5.49
N LEU A 16 -0.29 4.48 -4.20
CA LEU A 16 -0.04 3.41 -3.24
C LEU A 16 -1.08 3.49 -2.13
N ASP A 17 -1.64 2.34 -1.78
CA ASP A 17 -2.55 2.15 -0.66
C ASP A 17 -2.13 0.94 0.17
N LEU A 18 -2.32 1.01 1.47
CA LEU A 18 -1.89 -0.01 2.41
C LEU A 18 -2.99 -0.29 3.43
N GLU A 19 -3.27 -1.57 3.62
CA GLU A 19 -3.99 -2.05 4.80
C GLU A 19 -3.00 -2.56 5.83
N THR A 20 -3.23 -2.23 7.10
CA THR A 20 -2.25 -2.43 8.17
C THR A 20 -2.91 -2.90 9.45
N THR A 21 -2.13 -3.53 10.32
CA THR A 21 -2.63 -4.00 11.63
C THR A 21 -3.01 -2.83 12.55
N GLY A 22 -2.61 -1.60 12.25
CA GLY A 22 -2.94 -0.40 13.03
C GLY A 22 -2.26 0.87 12.50
N LEU A 23 -2.41 1.99 13.21
CA LEU A 23 -2.04 3.33 12.73
C LEU A 23 -0.58 3.74 13.01
N ARG A 24 0.23 2.91 13.68
CA ARG A 24 1.60 3.25 14.10
C ARG A 24 2.63 2.63 13.18
N ALA A 25 3.16 3.42 12.24
CA ALA A 25 4.15 2.99 11.26
C ALA A 25 5.42 2.34 11.84
N ARG A 26 5.79 2.61 13.10
CA ARG A 26 6.97 2.00 13.75
C ARG A 26 6.74 0.59 14.28
N SER A 27 5.49 0.17 14.49
CA SER A 27 5.17 -1.08 15.19
C SER A 27 4.13 -1.94 14.48
N ASP A 28 3.19 -1.32 13.78
CA ASP A 28 2.14 -2.01 13.05
C ASP A 28 2.68 -2.57 11.73
N ARG A 29 2.06 -3.65 11.26
CA ARG A 29 2.52 -4.46 10.13
C ARG A 29 1.59 -4.30 8.94
N ILE A 30 2.12 -4.46 7.73
CA ILE A 30 1.34 -4.43 6.50
C ILE A 30 0.58 -5.75 6.34
N ILE A 31 -0.68 -5.65 5.92
CA ILE A 31 -1.60 -6.75 5.61
C ILE A 31 -1.82 -6.84 4.10
N GLN A 32 -1.89 -5.71 3.40
CA GLN A 32 -2.08 -5.64 1.95
C GLN A 32 -1.26 -4.51 1.36
N ILE A 33 -0.80 -4.70 0.12
CA ILE A 33 -0.19 -3.64 -0.69
C ILE A 33 -0.98 -3.52 -2.00
N GLY A 34 -1.64 -2.38 -2.20
CA GLY A 34 -2.25 -1.99 -3.46
C GLY A 34 -1.46 -0.89 -4.15
N ALA A 35 -1.14 -1.06 -5.42
CA ALA A 35 -0.43 -0.04 -6.20
C ALA A 35 -0.88 0.00 -7.67
N ILE A 36 -0.97 1.21 -8.22
CA ILE A 36 -1.27 1.45 -9.63
C ILE A 36 -0.32 2.52 -10.17
N SER A 37 0.34 2.25 -11.30
CA SER A 37 1.18 3.27 -11.97
C SER A 37 0.31 4.36 -12.61
N GLY A 38 0.80 5.60 -12.58
CA GLY A 38 0.26 6.68 -13.39
C GLY A 38 0.88 6.68 -14.79
N GLY A 39 0.11 7.14 -15.78
CA GLY A 39 0.54 7.26 -17.18
C GLY A 39 -0.36 6.49 -18.15
N ASP A 40 0.11 6.37 -19.39
CA ASP A 40 -0.68 5.81 -20.50
C ASP A 40 -0.91 4.29 -20.38
N GLU A 41 0.03 3.56 -19.75
CA GLU A 41 -0.10 2.13 -19.49
C GLU A 41 -0.19 1.88 -17.97
N LEU A 42 -1.34 1.38 -17.52
CA LEU A 42 -1.60 1.10 -16.11
C LEU A 42 -1.05 -0.28 -15.73
N ALA A 43 0.04 -0.30 -14.99
CA ALA A 43 0.47 -1.46 -14.23
C ALA A 43 -0.29 -1.50 -12.89
N ARG A 44 -0.73 -2.69 -12.49
CA ARG A 44 -1.40 -2.93 -11.20
C ARG A 44 -0.63 -3.96 -10.39
N PHE A 45 -0.59 -3.74 -9.10
CA PHE A 45 -0.03 -4.66 -8.12
C PHE A 45 -0.98 -4.70 -6.91
N ASP A 46 -1.44 -5.88 -6.56
CA ASP A 46 -2.35 -6.09 -5.43
C ASP A 46 -2.02 -7.44 -4.80
N VAL A 47 -1.54 -7.41 -3.55
CA VAL A 47 -1.10 -8.60 -2.83
C VAL A 47 -1.48 -8.53 -1.36
N LEU A 48 -1.92 -9.66 -0.82
CA LEU A 48 -1.98 -9.90 0.62
C LEU A 48 -0.59 -10.29 1.15
N VAL A 49 -0.30 -9.85 2.37
CA VAL A 49 0.94 -10.07 3.09
C VAL A 49 0.59 -10.66 4.44
N ASN A 50 1.19 -11.79 4.81
CA ASN A 50 1.07 -12.30 6.17
C ASN A 50 1.87 -11.37 7.11
N PRO A 51 1.22 -10.65 8.05
CA PRO A 51 1.89 -9.68 8.89
C PRO A 51 2.82 -10.32 9.94
N GLY A 52 2.69 -11.64 10.18
CA GLY A 52 3.45 -12.39 11.18
C GLY A 52 3.03 -12.10 12.63
N VAL A 53 1.90 -11.39 12.81
CA VAL A 53 1.26 -11.05 14.09
C VAL A 53 -0.25 -11.15 13.92
N ALA A 54 -1.01 -11.35 15.00
CA ALA A 54 -2.47 -11.37 14.91
C ALA A 54 -3.02 -10.03 14.41
N ILE A 55 -4.01 -10.06 13.51
CA ILE A 55 -4.64 -8.85 12.99
C ILE A 55 -5.66 -8.32 14.02
N PRO A 56 -5.51 -7.08 14.51
CA PRO A 56 -6.44 -6.55 15.50
C PRO A 56 -7.86 -6.38 14.94
N ALA A 57 -8.86 -6.81 15.71
CA ALA A 57 -10.28 -6.71 15.32
C ALA A 57 -10.72 -5.27 15.00
N ALA A 58 -10.06 -4.25 15.55
CA ALA A 58 -10.35 -2.86 15.20
C ALA A 58 -10.00 -2.54 13.74
N SER A 59 -8.89 -3.06 13.24
CA SER A 59 -8.43 -2.87 11.86
C SER A 59 -9.24 -3.75 10.91
N THR A 60 -9.48 -5.03 11.28
CA THR A 60 -10.38 -5.93 10.53
C THR A 60 -11.77 -5.31 10.32
N ARG A 61 -12.33 -4.59 11.29
CA ARG A 61 -13.64 -3.91 11.11
C ARG A 61 -13.64 -2.82 10.04
N ILE A 62 -12.48 -2.27 9.69
CA ILE A 62 -12.35 -1.23 8.67
C ILE A 62 -12.15 -1.85 7.29
N HIS A 63 -11.14 -2.71 7.13
CA HIS A 63 -10.74 -3.24 5.83
C HIS A 63 -11.27 -4.66 5.53
N GLY A 64 -11.83 -5.35 6.52
CA GLY A 64 -12.45 -6.67 6.34
C GLY A 64 -11.47 -7.84 6.19
N ILE A 65 -10.19 -7.65 6.47
CA ILE A 65 -9.15 -8.69 6.37
C ILE A 65 -8.85 -9.23 7.77
N ASP A 66 -8.84 -10.54 7.91
CA ASP A 66 -8.56 -11.27 9.15
C ASP A 66 -7.49 -12.36 8.94
N ASP A 67 -7.28 -13.19 9.96
CA ASP A 67 -6.26 -14.25 9.98
C ASP A 67 -6.74 -15.58 9.35
N ALA A 68 -7.88 -15.59 8.64
CA ALA A 68 -8.50 -16.81 8.09
C ALA A 68 -7.83 -17.35 6.81
#